data_AF-A0A5K1EE99-F1
#
_entry.id   AF-A0A5K1EE99-F1
#
_cell.length_a   1.000
_cell.length_b   1.000
_cell.length_c   1.000
_cell.angle_alpha   90.00
_cell.angle_beta   90.00
_cell.angle_gamma   90.00
#
_symmetry.space_group_name_H-M   'P 1'
#
loop_
_entity.id
_entity.type
_entity.pdbx_description
1 polymer ?
#
loop_
_entity_poly.entity_id
_entity_poly.type
_entity_poly.pdbx_seq_one_letter_code
_entity_poly.pdbx_strand_id
1 'polypeptide(L)'
;VGGGMGRTHRVEATFPRLAEPLGYVPKDDILYAVKAIVATQRDNGRRDDRKYSRMKYLISEWGIEKFRSVVESYYGKKFEPFRGLPEWEFKSYLGWHEQ
;
A
#
# COMPACT_ATOMS: atom_id res chain seq x y z
N VAL A 1 -2.56 0.50 0.98
CA VAL A 1 -1.28 -0.05 0.44
C VAL A 1 -1.51 -0.72 -0.91
N GLY A 2 -0.47 -0.95 -1.72
CA GLY A 2 -0.57 -1.80 -2.92
C GLY A 2 -1.02 -1.12 -4.21
N GLY A 3 -1.06 0.21 -4.28
CA GLY A 3 -1.38 0.93 -5.52
C GLY A 3 -0.23 0.93 -6.52
N GLY A 4 -0.54 1.03 -7.81
CA GLY A 4 0.47 1.30 -8.84
C GLY A 4 -0.02 1.15 -10.28
N MET A 5 0.38 2.08 -11.14
CA MET A 5 -0.16 2.22 -12.50
C MET A 5 0.56 1.41 -13.59
N GLY A 6 1.86 1.11 -13.40
CA GLY A 6 2.68 0.51 -14.47
C GLY A 6 2.13 -0.80 -15.01
N ARG A 7 1.99 -0.91 -16.34
CA ARG A 7 1.54 -2.10 -17.06
C ARG A 7 2.29 -2.22 -18.40
N THR A 8 2.18 -3.37 -19.06
CA THR A 8 2.74 -3.61 -20.40
C THR A 8 1.61 -3.95 -21.38
N HIS A 9 1.65 -3.42 -22.61
CA HIS A 9 0.69 -3.79 -23.65
C HIS A 9 0.80 -5.28 -23.99
N ARG A 10 -0.35 -5.93 -24.22
CA ARG A 10 -0.47 -7.37 -24.54
C ARG A 10 0.07 -8.32 -23.45
N VAL A 11 0.33 -7.83 -22.24
CA VAL A 11 0.68 -8.65 -21.07
C VAL A 11 -0.38 -8.43 -19.99
N GLU A 12 -1.46 -9.20 -20.05
CA GLU A 12 -2.63 -9.06 -19.17
C GLU A 12 -2.29 -9.29 -17.69
N ALA A 13 -1.26 -10.09 -17.41
CA ALA A 13 -0.74 -10.28 -16.06
C ALA A 13 -0.15 -8.99 -15.44
N THR A 14 0.01 -7.90 -16.20
CA THR A 14 0.42 -6.59 -15.71
C THR A 14 -0.72 -5.58 -15.81
N PHE A 15 -1.14 -5.02 -14.67
CA PHE A 15 -2.37 -4.24 -14.58
C PHE A 15 -2.23 -3.04 -13.63
N PRO A 16 -2.92 -1.91 -13.87
CA PRO A 16 -3.05 -0.86 -12.87
C PRO A 16 -3.85 -1.38 -11.67
N ARG A 17 -3.54 -0.88 -10.47
CA ARG A 17 -4.25 -1.28 -9.24
C ARG A 17 -4.39 -0.09 -8.30
N LEU A 18 -5.58 0.04 -7.70
CA LEU A 18 -5.81 0.96 -6.59
C LEU A 18 -5.23 0.39 -5.28
N ALA A 19 -4.89 1.29 -4.37
CA ALA A 19 -4.46 0.90 -3.04
C ALA A 19 -5.67 0.47 -2.20
N GLU A 20 -5.48 -0.50 -1.31
CA GLU A 20 -6.51 -0.93 -0.36
C GLU A 20 -6.29 -0.36 1.05
N PRO A 21 -7.37 -0.11 1.81
CA PRO A 21 -7.29 0.21 3.22
C PRO A 21 -6.60 -0.90 4.02
N LEU A 22 -5.50 -0.58 4.72
CA LEU A 22 -4.81 -1.56 5.57
C LEU A 22 -5.37 -1.56 6.99
N GLY A 23 -5.66 -0.37 7.54
CA GLY A 23 -6.11 -0.17 8.91
C GLY A 23 -5.69 1.20 9.43
N TYR A 24 -5.80 1.40 10.74
CA TYR A 24 -5.37 2.60 11.44
C TYR A 24 -4.21 2.28 12.40
N VAL A 25 -3.36 3.28 12.65
CA VAL A 25 -2.33 3.26 13.69
C VAL A 25 -2.32 4.60 14.44
N PRO A 26 -2.00 4.62 15.75
CA PRO A 26 -1.69 5.84 16.47
C PRO A 26 -0.55 6.61 15.82
N LYS A 27 -0.55 7.95 15.97
CA LYS A 27 0.47 8.83 15.34
C LYS A 27 1.90 8.44 15.71
N ASP A 28 2.13 8.00 16.94
CA ASP A 28 3.46 7.65 17.46
C ASP A 28 4.01 6.36 16.82
N ASP A 29 3.13 5.57 16.20
CA ASP A 29 3.46 4.29 15.59
C ASP A 29 3.76 4.36 14.09
N ILE A 30 3.55 5.52 13.46
CA ILE A 30 3.55 5.64 12.00
C ILE A 30 4.85 5.15 11.36
N LEU A 31 6.00 5.48 11.95
CA LEU A 31 7.31 5.08 11.42
C LEU A 31 7.55 3.57 11.54
N TYR A 32 7.03 2.94 12.59
CA TYR A 32 7.12 1.49 12.80
C TYR A 32 6.22 0.74 11.80
N ALA A 33 5.00 1.23 11.59
CA ALA A 33 4.07 0.68 10.61
C ALA A 33 4.63 0.79 9.17
N VAL A 34 5.18 1.96 8.81
CA VAL A 34 5.82 2.16 7.49
C VAL A 34 7.02 1.23 7.30
N LYS A 35 7.89 1.12 8.32
CA LYS A 35 9.04 0.21 8.30
C LYS A 35 8.59 -1.25 8.09
N ALA A 36 7.54 -1.68 8.78
CA ALA A 36 6.98 -3.02 8.66
C ALA A 36 6.44 -3.32 7.25
N ILE A 37 5.75 -2.36 6.62
CA ILE A 37 5.26 -2.47 5.24
C ILE A 37 6.45 -2.61 4.27
N VAL A 38 7.49 -1.79 4.43
CA VAL A 38 8.69 -1.84 3.58
C VAL A 38 9.45 -3.14 3.77
N ALA A 39 9.62 -3.61 5.01
CA ALA A 39 10.27 -4.89 5.31
C ALA A 39 9.51 -6.06 4.68
N THR A 40 8.18 -6.07 4.80
CA THR A 40 7.32 -7.09 4.17
C THR A 40 7.52 -7.13 2.66
N GLN A 41 7.52 -5.98 1.99
CA GLN A 41 7.79 -5.89 0.56
C GLN A 41 9.23 -6.30 0.20
N ARG A 42 10.22 -5.94 1.01
CA ARG A 42 11.64 -6.27 0.78
C ARG A 42 11.87 -7.77 0.78
N ASP A 43 11.24 -8.47 1.72
CA ASP A 43 11.47 -9.90 1.99
C ASP A 43 10.62 -10.80 1.10
N ASN A 44 9.43 -10.34 0.67
CA ASN A 44 8.47 -11.18 -0.06
C ASN A 44 8.19 -10.70 -1.50
N GLY A 45 8.65 -9.50 -1.87
CA GLY A 45 8.51 -9.00 -3.24
C GLY A 45 9.39 -9.78 -4.21
N ARG A 46 8.82 -10.15 -5.36
CA ARG A 46 9.53 -10.88 -6.43
C ARG A 46 10.77 -10.12 -6.92
N ARG A 47 11.90 -10.83 -6.99
CA ARG A 47 13.20 -10.33 -7.49
C ARG A 47 13.71 -11.09 -8.72
N ASP A 48 12.99 -12.14 -9.12
CA ASP A 48 13.21 -12.95 -10.30
C ASP A 48 12.77 -12.23 -11.59
N ASP A 49 11.60 -11.58 -11.58
CA ASP A 49 11.12 -10.76 -12.69
C ASP A 49 10.66 -9.37 -12.20
N ARG A 50 11.35 -8.35 -12.71
CA ARG A 50 11.10 -6.95 -12.38
C ARG A 50 9.70 -6.47 -12.76
N LYS A 51 9.06 -7.06 -13.78
CA LYS A 51 7.69 -6.73 -14.19
C LYS A 51 6.67 -6.99 -13.08
N TYR A 52 6.94 -7.99 -12.22
CA TYR A 52 6.06 -8.40 -11.13
C TYR A 52 6.59 -8.00 -9.74
N SER A 53 7.65 -7.18 -9.68
CA SER A 53 8.34 -6.85 -8.43
C SER A 53 7.58 -5.87 -7.51
N ARG A 54 6.62 -5.10 -8.04
CA ARG A 54 5.90 -4.06 -7.27
C ARG A 54 4.95 -4.70 -6.26
N MET A 55 4.82 -4.09 -5.08
CA MET A 55 3.94 -4.56 -3.98
C MET A 55 2.49 -4.84 -4.39
N LYS A 56 1.98 -4.18 -5.43
CA LYS A 56 0.64 -4.46 -5.97
C LYS A 56 0.45 -5.93 -6.39
N TYR A 57 1.49 -6.60 -6.87
CA TYR A 57 1.43 -8.00 -7.27
C TYR A 57 1.44 -8.93 -6.06
N LEU A 58 2.30 -8.63 -5.07
CA LEU A 58 2.34 -9.36 -3.81
C LEU A 58 0.97 -9.34 -3.11
N ILE A 59 0.33 -8.16 -3.02
CA ILE A 59 -1.01 -8.04 -2.42
C ILE A 59 -2.08 -8.68 -3.31
N SER A 60 -1.94 -8.62 -4.64
CA SER A 60 -2.87 -9.32 -5.55
C SER A 60 -2.82 -10.84 -5.39
N GLU A 61 -1.65 -11.40 -5.08
CA GLU A 61 -1.46 -12.84 -4.90
C GLU A 61 -1.89 -13.30 -3.50
N TRP A 62 -1.54 -12.52 -2.47
CA TRP A 62 -1.80 -12.90 -1.08
C TRP A 62 -3.19 -12.52 -0.58
N GLY A 63 -3.79 -11.50 -1.16
CA GLY A 63 -4.91 -10.78 -0.56
C GLY A 63 -4.48 -9.86 0.58
N ILE A 64 -5.35 -8.90 0.90
CA ILE A 64 -5.05 -7.85 1.88
C ILE A 64 -4.92 -8.39 3.32
N GLU A 65 -5.68 -9.42 3.68
CA GLU A 65 -5.70 -10.00 5.02
C GLU A 65 -4.38 -10.69 5.37
N LYS A 66 -3.87 -11.53 4.46
CA LYS A 66 -2.56 -12.17 4.63
C LYS A 66 -1.44 -11.13 4.66
N PHE A 67 -1.49 -10.14 3.77
CA PHE A 67 -0.52 -9.05 3.77
C PHE A 67 -0.52 -8.30 5.11
N ARG A 68 -1.70 -7.95 5.65
CA ARG A 68 -1.85 -7.31 6.97
C ARG A 68 -1.20 -8.16 8.06
N SER A 69 -1.53 -9.45 8.13
CA SER A 69 -0.98 -10.37 9.14
C SER A 69 0.56 -10.42 9.12
N VAL A 70 1.16 -10.45 7.92
CA VAL A 70 2.62 -10.44 7.80
C VAL A 70 3.21 -9.08 8.18
N VAL A 71 2.59 -7.96 7.81
CA VAL A 71 3.05 -6.63 8.27
C VAL A 71 2.98 -6.52 9.78
N GLU A 72 1.91 -7.04 10.40
CA GLU A 72 1.74 -7.03 11.86
C GLU A 72 2.82 -7.82 12.60
N SER A 73 3.42 -8.85 11.98
CA SER A 73 4.54 -9.58 12.60
C SER A 73 5.82 -8.74 12.66
N TYR A 74 6.09 -7.92 11.63
CA TYR A 74 7.21 -6.95 11.66
C TYR A 74 6.91 -5.72 12.52
N TYR A 75 5.64 -5.31 12.58
CA TYR A 75 5.18 -4.15 13.34
C TYR A 75 5.12 -4.46 14.86
N GLY A 76 4.85 -5.71 15.23
CA GLY A 76 4.79 -6.19 16.62
C GLY A 76 3.45 -5.97 17.31
N LYS A 77 2.43 -5.45 16.59
CA LYS A 77 1.06 -5.27 17.08
C LYS A 77 0.06 -5.24 15.92
N LYS A 78 -1.23 -5.23 16.25
CA LYS A 78 -2.34 -5.24 15.28
C LYS A 78 -2.66 -3.84 14.76
N PHE A 79 -3.12 -3.75 13.52
CA PHE A 79 -3.77 -2.54 13.02
C PHE A 79 -5.18 -2.42 13.62
N GLU A 80 -5.58 -1.20 13.96
CA GLU A 80 -6.98 -0.90 14.26
C GLU A 80 -7.82 -0.92 12.97
N PRO A 81 -9.15 -1.05 13.06
CA PRO A 81 -10.03 -0.85 11.92
C PRO A 81 -9.78 0.49 11.22
N PHE A 82 -9.82 0.47 9.88
CA PHE A 82 -9.71 1.69 9.09
C PHE A 82 -10.85 2.66 9.45
N ARG A 83 -10.50 3.93 9.64
CA ARG A 83 -11.47 4.98 10.00
C ARG A 83 -12.04 5.59 8.74
N GLY A 84 -13.35 5.83 8.72
CA GLY A 84 -14.01 6.50 7.60
C GLY A 84 -13.39 7.87 7.31
N LEU A 85 -13.22 8.17 6.02
CA LEU A 85 -12.69 9.44 5.53
C LEU A 85 -13.78 10.17 4.73
N PRO A 86 -13.72 11.52 4.64
CA PRO A 86 -14.61 12.27 3.75
C PRO A 86 -14.37 11.91 2.28
N GLU A 87 -15.27 12.36 1.41
CA GLU A 87 -15.07 12.25 -0.04
C GLU A 87 -13.80 12.99 -0.49
N TRP A 88 -13.10 12.40 -1.46
CA TRP A 88 -11.86 12.96 -1.97
C TRP A 88 -12.14 14.08 -2.97
N GLU A 89 -11.52 15.23 -2.76
CA GLU A 89 -11.57 16.37 -3.67
C GLU A 89 -10.19 16.61 -4.29
N PHE A 90 -10.13 16.80 -5.60
CA PHE A 90 -8.93 17.28 -6.26
C PHE A 90 -8.80 18.79 -6.07
N LYS A 91 -7.70 19.23 -5.47
CA LYS A 91 -7.38 20.65 -5.29
C LYS A 91 -6.11 20.98 -6.06
N SER A 92 -6.21 21.91 -7.00
CA SER A 92 -5.05 22.39 -7.79
C SER A 92 -4.19 23.40 -7.02
N TYR A 93 -4.76 24.07 -6.02
CA TYR A 93 -4.14 25.15 -5.23
C TYR A 93 -3.63 26.34 -6.07
N LEU A 94 -4.15 26.53 -7.28
CA LEU A 94 -3.78 27.67 -8.14
C LEU A 94 -4.49 28.95 -7.72
N GLY A 95 -3.85 30.11 -7.91
CA GLY A 95 -4.40 31.43 -7.57
C GLY A 95 -3.94 31.96 -6.20
N TRP A 96 -4.56 33.03 -5.74
CA TRP A 96 -4.26 33.65 -4.45
C TRP A 96 -5.14 33.03 -3.35
N HIS A 97 -4.51 32.59 -2.27
CA HIS A 97 -5.16 31.95 -1.11
C HIS A 97 -4.58 32.51 0.19
N GLU A 98 -5.40 32.58 1.23
CA GLU A 98 -4.90 32.74 2.60
C GLU A 98 -4.19 31.45 3.05
N GLN A 99 -3.22 31.59 3.95
CA GLN A 99 -2.49 30.45 4.52
C GLN A 99 -3.30 29.70 5.58
#